data_AF-A0AAJ6ZYK0-F1
#
_entry.id   AF-A0AAJ6ZYK0-F1
#
_cell.length_a   1.000
_cell.length_b   1.000
_cell.length_c   1.000
_cell.angle_alpha   90.00
_cell.angle_beta   90.00
_cell.angle_gamma   90.00
#
_symmetry.space_group_name_H-M   'P 1'
#
loop_
_entity.id
_entity.type
_entity.pdbx_description
1 polymer ?
#
loop_
_entity_poly.entity_id
_entity_poly.type
_entity_poly.pdbx_seq_one_letter_code
_entity_poly.pdbx_strand_id
1 'polypeptide(L)'
;MEESIKIFVERAQLIALNPKYLSCGFVNVTRYERGGSFYVNFEFVNKVLFSNDATVTMKFFEYRWNKYYRSVVEFHYKFCDFIEKDVYVGTVIGANGLKCPVKPGKHTVMNVTAHFDDFPSPLPFEKARVNFIFNTSNGDLVAEGAVYFSVKNNDVKNKKAKRI
;
A
#
# COMPACT_ATOMS: atom_id res chain seq x y z
N MET A 1 -1.81 -27.34 -3.52
CA MET A 1 -2.56 -26.71 -2.42
C MET A 1 -1.96 -25.33 -2.25
N GLU A 2 -2.63 -24.31 -2.76
CA GLU A 2 -2.19 -22.92 -2.65
C GLU A 2 -2.41 -22.44 -1.21
N GLU A 3 -1.33 -22.03 -0.55
CA GLU A 3 -1.41 -21.31 0.72
C GLU A 3 -2.05 -19.93 0.43
N SER A 4 -3.36 -19.78 0.64
CA SER A 4 -4.03 -18.49 0.41
C SER A 4 -3.65 -17.53 1.55
N ILE A 5 -2.74 -16.59 1.29
CA ILE A 5 -2.41 -15.53 2.23
C ILE A 5 -3.55 -14.51 2.23
N LYS A 6 -4.20 -14.29 3.38
CA LYS A 6 -5.22 -13.24 3.53
C LYS A 6 -4.65 -12.04 4.25
N ILE A 7 -4.73 -10.87 3.60
CA ILE A 7 -4.35 -9.60 4.17
C ILE A 7 -5.59 -8.84 4.64
N PHE A 8 -5.50 -8.33 5.86
CA PHE A 8 -6.53 -7.50 6.49
C PHE A 8 -5.95 -6.12 6.73
N VAL A 9 -6.40 -5.13 5.95
CA VAL A 9 -6.03 -3.73 6.18
C VAL A 9 -6.80 -3.23 7.40
N GLU A 10 -6.06 -2.82 8.43
CA GLU A 10 -6.63 -2.40 9.71
C GLU A 10 -6.89 -0.89 9.73
N ARG A 11 -5.95 -0.11 9.19
CA ARG A 11 -6.05 1.35 9.09
C ARG A 11 -5.09 1.89 8.03
N ALA A 12 -5.40 3.07 7.52
CA ALA A 12 -4.51 3.86 6.70
C ALA A 12 -4.49 5.30 7.22
N GLN A 13 -3.35 5.98 7.07
CA GLN A 13 -3.18 7.36 7.51
C GLN A 13 -2.25 8.12 6.58
N LEU A 14 -2.52 9.41 6.39
CA LEU A 14 -1.59 10.33 5.76
C LEU A 14 -0.67 10.88 6.85
N ILE A 15 0.63 10.62 6.71
CA ILE A 15 1.66 11.03 7.69
C ILE A 15 2.15 12.43 7.37
N ALA A 16 2.48 12.68 6.11
CA ALA A 16 3.02 13.95 5.65
C ALA A 16 2.45 14.29 4.28
N LEU A 17 2.26 15.58 4.04
CA LEU A 17 1.85 16.13 2.76
C LEU A 17 2.53 17.47 2.55
N ASN A 18 3.14 17.63 1.38
CA ASN A 18 3.83 18.85 1.04
C ASN A 18 2.92 19.79 0.24
N PRO A 19 2.52 20.96 0.81
CA PRO A 19 1.61 21.89 0.17
C PRO A 19 2.17 22.52 -1.13
N LYS A 20 3.48 22.43 -1.38
CA LYS A 20 4.11 22.84 -2.64
C LYS A 20 3.62 22.01 -3.82
N TYR A 21 3.36 20.72 -3.60
CA TYR A 21 3.05 19.75 -4.66
C TYR A 21 1.59 19.27 -4.63
N LEU A 22 1.00 19.16 -3.43
CA LEU A 22 -0.38 18.72 -3.22
C LEU A 22 -1.17 19.77 -2.45
N SER A 23 -2.38 20.12 -2.88
CA SER A 23 -3.25 21.04 -2.13
C SER A 23 -3.92 20.35 -0.95
N CYS A 24 -4.31 19.09 -1.13
CA CYS A 24 -4.90 18.25 -0.11
C CYS A 24 -4.70 16.77 -0.45
N GLY A 25 -4.88 15.93 0.56
CA GLY A 25 -4.78 14.48 0.47
C GLY A 25 -5.58 13.84 1.58
N PHE A 26 -6.30 12.77 1.24
CA PHE A 26 -7.11 12.00 2.16
C PHE A 26 -6.88 10.52 1.88
N VAL A 27 -6.81 9.72 2.93
CA VAL A 27 -6.77 8.26 2.82
C VAL A 27 -7.71 7.68 3.84
N ASN A 28 -8.50 6.68 3.44
CA ASN A 28 -9.38 5.96 4.32
C ASN A 28 -9.37 4.47 3.99
N VAL A 29 -9.89 3.67 4.91
CA VAL A 29 -10.11 2.25 4.72
C VAL A 29 -11.60 2.01 4.78
N THR A 30 -12.13 1.31 3.79
CA THR A 30 -13.56 0.95 3.71
C THR A 30 -13.71 -0.55 3.65
N ARG A 31 -14.81 -1.01 4.25
CA ARG A 31 -15.25 -2.39 4.19
C ARG A 31 -16.75 -2.39 3.88
N TYR A 32 -17.12 -2.97 2.75
CA TYR A 32 -18.52 -2.96 2.29
C TYR A 32 -19.39 -3.98 3.00
N GLU A 33 -18.82 -5.11 3.43
CA GLU A 33 -19.58 -6.21 4.02
C GLU A 33 -18.92 -6.77 5.28
N ARG A 34 -19.74 -7.30 6.20
CA ARG A 34 -19.26 -7.98 7.41
C ARG A 34 -18.65 -9.33 7.01
N GLY A 35 -17.33 -9.42 7.03
CA GLY A 35 -16.60 -10.60 6.55
C GLY A 35 -15.85 -10.37 5.23
N GLY A 36 -16.22 -9.33 4.48
CA GLY A 36 -15.61 -9.00 3.18
C GLY A 36 -14.22 -8.36 3.27
N SER A 37 -13.62 -8.14 2.10
CA SER A 37 -12.29 -7.54 1.91
C SER A 37 -12.22 -6.09 2.38
N PHE A 38 -11.03 -5.67 2.80
CA PHE A 38 -10.74 -4.28 3.13
C PHE A 38 -10.16 -3.57 1.93
N TYR A 39 -10.63 -2.36 1.68
CA TYR A 39 -10.24 -1.52 0.55
C TYR A 39 -9.61 -0.25 1.07
N VAL A 40 -8.49 0.16 0.48
CA VAL A 40 -7.89 1.48 0.71
C VAL A 40 -8.44 2.42 -0.36
N ASN A 41 -8.90 3.59 0.05
CA ASN A 41 -9.24 4.66 -0.88
C ASN A 41 -8.43 5.90 -0.55
N PHE A 42 -8.10 6.67 -1.58
CA PHE A 42 -7.43 7.93 -1.40
C PHE A 42 -7.87 8.97 -2.44
N GLU A 43 -7.90 10.21 -1.98
CA GLU A 43 -8.15 11.38 -2.80
C GLU A 43 -7.02 12.35 -2.62
N PHE A 44 -6.60 13.01 -3.70
CA PHE A 44 -5.62 14.08 -3.61
C PHE A 44 -5.84 15.11 -4.71
N VAL A 45 -5.32 16.31 -4.49
CA VAL A 45 -5.27 17.35 -5.51
C VAL A 45 -3.82 17.71 -5.73
N ASN A 46 -3.28 17.37 -6.90
CA ASN A 46 -1.90 17.72 -7.26
C ASN A 46 -1.85 19.04 -8.05
N LYS A 47 -0.82 19.84 -7.74
CA LYS A 47 -0.57 21.14 -8.37
C LYS A 47 0.39 21.05 -9.55
N VAL A 48 1.18 19.97 -9.61
CA VAL A 48 2.19 19.73 -10.63
C VAL A 48 1.94 18.39 -11.33
N LEU A 49 2.48 18.23 -12.52
CA LEU A 49 2.46 16.96 -13.24
C LEU A 49 3.37 15.96 -12.53
N PHE A 50 2.89 14.73 -12.29
CA PHE A 50 3.72 13.63 -11.81
C PHE A 50 3.95 12.62 -12.92
N SER A 51 5.22 12.29 -13.16
CA SER A 51 5.64 11.29 -14.13
C SER A 51 6.73 10.39 -13.52
N ASN A 52 7.52 9.74 -14.36
CA ASN A 52 8.66 8.93 -13.94
C ASN A 52 9.86 9.76 -13.42
N ASP A 53 9.71 11.08 -13.32
CA ASP A 53 10.60 11.96 -12.57
C ASP A 53 10.41 11.82 -11.05
N ALA A 54 9.23 11.41 -10.60
CA ALA A 54 8.96 11.11 -9.20
C ALA A 54 9.18 9.62 -8.87
N THR A 55 9.38 9.31 -7.59
CA THR A 55 9.63 7.95 -7.10
C THR A 55 8.71 7.60 -5.95
N VAL A 56 8.31 6.33 -5.88
CA VAL A 56 7.58 5.75 -4.75
C VAL A 56 8.47 4.72 -4.09
N THR A 57 8.63 4.85 -2.78
CA THR A 57 9.34 3.89 -1.93
C THR A 57 8.38 3.27 -0.94
N MET A 58 8.33 1.94 -0.89
CA MET A 58 7.53 1.18 0.06
C MET A 58 8.44 0.63 1.16
N LYS A 59 8.29 1.15 2.39
CA LYS A 59 9.07 0.70 3.55
C LYS A 59 8.23 -0.10 4.51
N PHE A 60 8.57 -1.38 4.69
CA PHE A 60 7.88 -2.27 5.61
C PHE A 60 8.43 -2.16 7.04
N PHE A 61 7.51 -2.25 8.00
CA PHE A 61 7.77 -2.29 9.41
C PHE A 61 7.02 -3.47 10.01
N GLU A 62 7.70 -4.25 10.82
CA GLU A 62 7.12 -5.38 11.54
C GLU A 62 6.67 -4.95 12.94
N TYR A 63 5.52 -5.44 13.37
CA TYR A 63 5.04 -5.21 14.72
C TYR A 63 5.62 -6.27 15.68
N ARG A 64 6.45 -5.84 16.63
CA ARG A 64 7.01 -6.66 17.71
C ARG A 64 6.89 -5.92 19.03
N TRP A 65 6.57 -6.61 20.12
CA TRP A 65 6.50 -6.04 21.48
C TRP A 65 5.79 -4.68 21.56
N ASN A 66 4.60 -4.60 20.94
CA ASN A 66 3.77 -3.40 20.90
C ASN A 66 4.36 -2.19 20.15
N LYS A 67 5.38 -2.38 19.31
CA LYS A 67 6.02 -1.33 18.51
C LYS A 67 6.29 -1.80 17.08
N TYR A 68 6.38 -0.83 16.16
CA TYR A 68 6.73 -1.08 14.76
C TYR A 68 8.23 -0.87 14.55
N TYR A 69 8.93 -1.91 14.13
CA TYR A 69 10.36 -1.91 13.83
C TYR A 69 10.59 -1.97 12.34
N ARG A 70 11.57 -1.21 11.83
CA ARG A 70 11.90 -1.20 10.40
C ARG A 70 12.38 -2.58 9.96
N SER A 71 11.76 -3.13 8.92
CA SER A 71 12.20 -4.35 8.25
C SER A 71 13.23 -4.03 7.17
N VAL A 72 13.95 -5.07 6.71
CA VAL A 72 14.82 -5.02 5.53
C VAL A 72 14.05 -4.97 4.22
N VAL A 73 12.77 -5.33 4.23
CA VAL A 73 11.94 -5.34 3.01
C VAL A 73 11.61 -3.90 2.61
N GLU A 74 12.01 -3.54 1.40
CA GLU A 74 11.66 -2.28 0.76
C GLU A 74 11.66 -2.40 -0.75
N PHE A 75 10.74 -1.66 -1.38
CA PHE A 75 10.64 -1.58 -2.83
C PHE A 75 10.78 -0.14 -3.27
N HIS A 76 11.45 0.07 -4.39
CA HIS A 76 11.66 1.37 -4.99
C HIS A 76 11.23 1.34 -6.44
N TYR A 77 10.40 2.30 -6.82
CA TYR A 77 9.90 2.42 -8.17
C TYR A 77 9.92 3.87 -8.62
N LYS A 78 10.07 4.07 -9.93
CA LYS A 78 9.60 5.31 -10.55
C LYS A 78 8.08 5.32 -10.50
N PHE A 79 7.48 6.50 -10.35
CA PHE A 79 6.07 6.60 -10.01
C PHE A 79 5.15 5.98 -11.06
N CYS A 80 5.34 6.27 -12.35
CA CYS A 80 4.49 5.67 -13.38
C CYS A 80 4.81 4.21 -13.64
N ASP A 81 6.06 3.80 -13.50
CA ASP A 81 6.40 2.37 -13.54
C ASP A 81 5.71 1.61 -12.40
N PHE A 82 5.58 2.19 -11.21
CA PHE A 82 4.80 1.61 -10.12
C PHE A 82 3.32 1.43 -10.53
N ILE A 83 2.68 2.50 -11.01
CA ILE A 83 1.26 2.46 -11.41
C ILE A 83 1.00 1.46 -12.54
N GLU A 84 1.94 1.26 -13.46
CA GLU A 84 1.73 0.43 -14.64
C GLU A 84 2.24 -1.00 -14.51
N LYS A 85 3.23 -1.26 -13.66
CA LYS A 85 4.00 -2.52 -13.66
C LYS A 85 4.02 -3.24 -12.32
N ASP A 86 3.73 -2.55 -11.20
CA ASP A 86 3.68 -3.23 -9.90
C ASP A 86 2.44 -4.11 -9.81
N VAL A 87 2.66 -5.43 -9.81
CA VAL A 87 1.61 -6.46 -9.85
C VAL A 87 0.84 -6.58 -8.54
N TYR A 88 1.36 -6.04 -7.44
CA TYR A 88 0.77 -6.20 -6.12
C TYR A 88 -0.28 -5.13 -5.83
N VAL A 89 0.05 -3.85 -6.05
CA VAL A 89 -0.81 -2.71 -5.67
C VAL A 89 -0.86 -1.64 -6.76
N GLY A 90 0.26 -1.37 -7.44
CA GLY A 90 0.36 -0.24 -8.36
C GLY A 90 -0.58 -0.36 -9.58
N THR A 91 -0.62 -1.52 -10.21
CA THR A 91 -1.55 -1.83 -11.32
C THR A 91 -3.03 -1.71 -10.90
N VAL A 92 -3.36 -2.07 -9.66
CA VAL A 92 -4.71 -1.89 -9.09
C VAL A 92 -5.05 -0.41 -8.92
N ILE A 93 -4.09 0.41 -8.48
CA ILE A 93 -4.26 1.86 -8.42
C ILE A 93 -4.49 2.44 -9.83
N GLY A 94 -3.73 1.98 -10.82
CA GLY A 94 -3.88 2.39 -12.21
C GLY A 94 -5.26 2.06 -12.78
N ALA A 95 -5.71 0.83 -12.55
CA ALA A 95 -7.04 0.36 -12.97
C ALA A 95 -8.19 1.14 -12.30
N ASN A 96 -8.00 1.60 -11.07
CA ASN A 96 -8.98 2.36 -10.30
C ASN A 96 -8.95 3.88 -10.53
N GLY A 97 -8.42 4.32 -11.67
CA GLY A 97 -8.63 5.66 -12.20
C GLY A 97 -7.39 6.56 -12.20
N LEU A 98 -6.26 6.12 -11.66
CA LEU A 98 -5.03 6.91 -11.70
C LEU A 98 -4.22 6.62 -12.97
N LYS A 99 -4.30 7.51 -13.96
CA LYS A 99 -3.57 7.34 -15.23
C LYS A 99 -2.29 8.16 -15.23
N CYS A 100 -1.21 7.52 -15.65
CA CYS A 100 0.09 8.17 -15.82
C CYS A 100 0.27 8.74 -17.25
N PRO A 101 0.97 9.89 -17.40
CA PRO A 101 1.41 10.80 -16.34
C PRO A 101 0.21 11.50 -15.67
N VAL A 102 0.30 11.70 -14.35
CA VAL A 102 -0.79 12.27 -13.56
C VAL A 102 -0.76 13.80 -13.71
N LYS A 103 -1.71 14.32 -14.48
CA LYS A 103 -1.86 15.77 -14.71
C LYS A 103 -2.32 16.49 -13.43
N PRO A 104 -2.03 17.80 -13.28
CA PRO A 104 -2.58 18.60 -12.18
C PRO A 104 -4.11 18.52 -12.14
N GLY A 105 -4.67 18.36 -10.94
CA GLY A 105 -6.12 18.27 -10.75
C GLY A 105 -6.52 17.45 -9.52
N LYS A 106 -7.83 17.23 -9.37
CA LYS A 106 -8.38 16.33 -8.35
C LYS A 106 -8.37 14.91 -8.89
N HIS A 107 -7.87 13.97 -8.08
CA HIS A 107 -7.87 12.54 -8.35
C HIS A 107 -8.52 11.81 -7.19
N THR A 108 -9.35 10.83 -7.51
CA THR A 108 -10.03 9.97 -6.55
C THR A 108 -9.77 8.53 -6.99
N VAL A 109 -9.12 7.76 -6.14
CA VAL A 109 -8.84 6.34 -6.34
C VAL A 109 -9.56 5.57 -5.25
N MET A 110 -10.45 4.68 -5.67
CA MET A 110 -11.27 3.87 -4.77
C MET A 110 -10.93 2.39 -4.94
N ASN A 111 -11.29 1.58 -3.95
CA ASN A 111 -11.26 0.13 -4.02
C ASN A 111 -9.88 -0.47 -4.26
N VAL A 112 -8.82 0.17 -3.73
CA VAL A 112 -7.47 -0.38 -3.84
C VAL A 112 -7.34 -1.56 -2.89
N THR A 113 -7.09 -2.72 -3.48
CA THR A 113 -6.72 -3.95 -2.77
C THR A 113 -5.33 -4.34 -3.22
N ALA A 114 -4.71 -5.20 -2.43
CA ALA A 114 -3.42 -5.73 -2.77
C ALA A 114 -3.56 -7.20 -3.14
N HIS A 115 -3.04 -7.57 -4.30
CA HIS A 115 -2.94 -8.96 -4.73
C HIS A 115 -1.66 -9.54 -4.16
N PHE A 116 -1.77 -10.49 -3.24
CA PHE A 116 -0.62 -11.16 -2.62
C PHE A 116 -0.60 -12.66 -2.89
N ASP A 117 -1.46 -13.13 -3.79
CA ASP A 117 -1.58 -14.55 -4.14
C ASP A 117 -0.27 -15.08 -4.75
N ASP A 118 0.42 -14.25 -5.54
CA ASP A 118 1.72 -14.55 -6.16
C ASP A 118 2.92 -14.02 -5.35
N PHE A 119 2.71 -13.49 -4.14
CA PHE A 119 3.82 -12.94 -3.36
C PHE A 119 4.76 -14.08 -2.94
N PRO A 120 6.06 -14.00 -3.27
CA PRO A 120 6.99 -15.07 -2.94
C PRO A 120 7.01 -15.30 -1.42
N SER A 121 6.56 -16.50 -1.05
CA SER A 121 6.49 -17.13 0.28
C SER A 121 7.49 -16.64 1.34
N PRO A 122 7.11 -16.72 2.62
CA PRO A 122 5.96 -16.08 3.26
C PRO A 122 6.38 -14.69 3.76
N LEU A 123 5.45 -13.72 3.72
CA LEU A 123 5.65 -12.45 4.43
C LEU A 123 5.95 -12.76 5.90
N PRO A 124 7.11 -12.39 6.45
CA PRO A 124 7.52 -12.79 7.79
C PRO A 124 6.84 -11.93 8.87
N PHE A 125 5.62 -11.43 8.61
CA PHE A 125 4.93 -10.48 9.47
C PHE A 125 3.51 -10.95 9.73
N GLU A 126 3.17 -11.22 10.99
CA GLU A 126 1.77 -11.40 11.40
C GLU A 126 1.02 -10.06 11.39
N LYS A 127 1.72 -8.99 11.77
CA LYS A 127 1.26 -7.60 11.73
C LYS A 127 2.36 -6.70 11.21
N ALA A 128 2.01 -5.83 10.29
CA ALA A 128 2.95 -4.93 9.65
C ALA A 128 2.34 -3.56 9.35
N ARG A 129 3.24 -2.60 9.10
CA ARG A 129 2.93 -1.30 8.53
C ARG A 129 3.81 -1.13 7.31
N VAL A 130 3.23 -0.70 6.20
CA VAL A 130 3.98 -0.20 5.04
C VAL A 130 3.84 1.31 4.97
N ASN A 131 4.96 2.02 4.84
CA ASN A 131 4.97 3.43 4.52
C ASN A 131 5.21 3.59 3.02
N PHE A 132 4.32 4.29 2.34
CA PHE A 132 4.47 4.74 0.96
C PHE A 132 5.02 6.16 0.99
N ILE A 133 6.25 6.31 0.54
CA ILE A 133 6.98 7.58 0.52
C ILE A 133 7.08 8.02 -0.93
N PHE A 134 6.50 9.18 -1.23
CA PHE A 134 6.49 9.75 -2.56
C PHE A 134 7.40 10.96 -2.62
N ASN A 135 8.44 10.88 -3.46
CA ASN A 135 9.47 11.91 -3.60
C ASN A 135 9.58 12.39 -5.04
N THR A 136 9.93 13.66 -5.21
CA THR A 136 10.33 14.21 -6.53
C THR A 136 11.73 13.74 -6.93
N SER A 137 12.11 14.00 -8.19
CA SER A 137 13.46 13.75 -8.71
C SER A 137 14.56 14.43 -7.89
N ASN A 138 14.24 15.57 -7.28
CA ASN A 138 15.19 16.40 -6.52
C ASN A 138 15.29 15.95 -5.05
N GLY A 139 14.57 14.90 -4.66
CA GLY A 139 14.54 14.39 -3.29
C GLY A 139 13.53 15.07 -2.36
N ASP A 140 12.80 16.10 -2.83
CA ASP A 140 11.74 16.71 -2.02
C ASP A 140 10.64 15.67 -1.75
N LEU A 141 10.28 15.52 -0.46
CA LEU A 141 9.12 14.75 -0.04
C LEU A 141 7.85 15.42 -0.54
N VAL A 142 7.04 14.68 -1.30
CA VAL A 142 5.72 15.11 -1.78
C VAL A 142 4.65 14.69 -0.79
N ALA A 143 4.65 13.41 -0.40
CA ALA A 143 3.71 12.86 0.57
C ALA A 143 4.26 11.57 1.18
N GLU A 144 3.79 11.28 2.39
CA GLU A 144 4.00 9.97 3.02
C GLU A 144 2.67 9.47 3.57
N GLY A 145 2.29 8.26 3.19
CA GLY A 145 1.14 7.53 3.72
C GLY A 145 1.60 6.25 4.42
N ALA A 146 0.84 5.80 5.42
CA ALA A 146 1.05 4.50 6.03
C ALA A 146 -0.23 3.65 5.99
N VAL A 147 -0.04 2.38 5.65
CA VAL A 147 -1.09 1.35 5.69
C VAL A 147 -0.67 0.29 6.69
N TYR A 148 -1.55 -0.02 7.62
CA TYR A 148 -1.36 -1.03 8.65
C TYR A 148 -2.19 -2.24 8.31
N PHE A 149 -1.59 -3.42 8.37
CA PHE A 149 -2.24 -4.64 7.96
C PHE A 149 -1.80 -5.84 8.81
N SER A 150 -2.68 -6.82 8.93
CA SER A 150 -2.37 -8.13 9.47
C SER A 150 -2.45 -9.20 8.39
N VAL A 151 -1.59 -10.20 8.51
CA VAL A 151 -1.51 -11.34 7.61
C VAL A 151 -2.04 -12.56 8.35
N LYS A 152 -3.01 -13.27 7.77
CA LYS A 152 -3.45 -14.57 8.28
C LYS A 152 -3.16 -15.66 7.26
N ASN A 153 -2.30 -16.60 7.67
CA ASN A 153 -2.08 -17.84 6.94
C ASN A 153 -3.13 -18.86 7.37
N ASN A 154 -3.89 -19.40 6.41
CA ASN A 154 -4.95 -20.37 6.70
C ASN A 154 -4.43 -21.78 7.07
N ASP A 155 -3.13 -22.07 6.90
CA ASP A 155 -2.60 -23.43 7.08
C ASP A 155 -2.06 -23.78 8.48
N VAL A 156 -1.85 -22.82 9.37
CA VAL A 156 -1.29 -23.13 10.72
C VAL A 156 -2.32 -23.78 11.65
N LYS A 157 -3.62 -23.57 11.43
CA LYS A 157 -4.66 -24.17 12.29
C LYS A 157 -4.87 -25.67 12.03
N ASN A 158 -4.63 -26.15 10.82
CA ASN A 158 -4.84 -27.57 10.49
C ASN A 158 -3.67 -28.49 10.89
N LYS A 159 -2.48 -27.96 11.17
CA LYS A 159 -1.37 -28.78 11.71
C LYS A 159 -1.46 -29.05 13.21
N LYS A 160 -2.17 -28.21 13.99
CA LYS A 160 -2.41 -28.47 15.43
C LYS A 160 -3.58 -29.41 15.70
N ALA A 161 -4.54 -29.53 14.77
CA ALA A 161 -5.67 -30.46 14.89
C ALA A 161 -5.37 -31.90 14.39
N LYS A 162 -4.17 -32.13 13.82
CA LYS A 162 -3.75 -33.43 13.25
C LYS A 162 -2.62 -34.12 14.03
N ARG A 163 -2.31 -33.65 15.25
CA ARG A 163 -1.55 -34.45 16.22
C ARG A 163 -2.56 -35.16 17.11
N ILE A 164 -3.01 -36.31 16.61
CA ILE A 164 -3.54 -37.42 17.43
C ILE A 164 -2.38 -37.90 18.31
#